data_AF-A0A822FML3-F1
#
_entry.id   AF-A0A822FML3-F1
#
_cell.length_a   1.000
_cell.length_b   1.000
_cell.length_c   1.000
_cell.angle_alpha   90.00
_cell.angle_beta   90.00
_cell.angle_gamma   90.00
#
_symmetry.space_group_name_H-M   'P 1'
#
loop_
_entity.id
_entity.type
_entity.pdbx_description
1 polymer ?
#
loop_
_entity_poly.entity_id
_entity_poly.type
_entity_poly.pdbx_seq_one_letter_code
_entity_poly.pdbx_strand_id
1 'polypeptide(L)'
;MGFGTSIRIVVMEPDIIAHVLAHSNAQDFIRTSDNGVSLKHLIGERNLVMTNGLYHDRARQMLNPAFHFDNVKSMISTMNNQTARIIDELFVLSNGKNFIDLQNEFQRLTLTILVSTVFGTNFETTVNVKEIASKGFTEVLDAVQYRTYALHRDADLWSRSLEFDYTRWMRHPITGIKPKLAHPYCYLPFGAGPRNCIAQNFALVEAKIILAMLVQRCDFEMEPGQKIIPDIRLTMRSKYGLRAK
;
A
#
# COMPACT_ATOMS: atom_id res chain seq x y z
N MET A 1 -11.50 -17.30 8.58
CA MET A 1 -11.63 -15.85 8.77
C MET A 1 -13.06 -15.58 9.22
N GLY A 2 -13.27 -15.18 10.47
CA GLY A 2 -14.58 -14.74 10.95
C GLY A 2 -14.72 -13.25 10.65
N PHE A 3 -15.52 -12.87 9.66
CA PHE A 3 -15.70 -11.47 9.25
C PHE A 3 -16.75 -10.74 10.11
N GLY A 4 -16.78 -11.03 11.41
CA GLY A 4 -17.79 -10.51 12.34
C GLY A 4 -19.18 -11.16 12.19
N THR A 5 -20.20 -10.48 12.74
CA THR A 5 -21.58 -10.97 12.85
C THR A 5 -22.48 -10.60 11.67
N SER A 6 -22.01 -9.74 10.76
CA SER A 6 -22.76 -9.30 9.58
C SER A 6 -22.43 -10.16 8.37
N ILE A 7 -23.43 -10.44 7.52
CA ILE A 7 -23.23 -11.08 6.23
C ILE A 7 -22.41 -10.13 5.34
N ARG A 8 -21.32 -10.65 4.75
CA ARG A 8 -20.47 -9.90 3.84
C ARG A 8 -20.34 -10.65 2.52
N ILE A 9 -20.43 -9.91 1.42
CA ILE A 9 -20.20 -10.42 0.08
C ILE A 9 -18.80 -9.99 -0.35
N VAL A 10 -17.92 -10.95 -0.61
CA VAL A 10 -16.58 -10.70 -1.17
C VAL A 10 -16.65 -10.94 -2.67
N VAL A 11 -16.52 -9.88 -3.46
CA VAL A 11 -16.55 -9.94 -4.91
C VAL A 11 -15.14 -10.18 -5.44
N MET A 12 -14.95 -11.28 -6.17
CA MET A 12 -13.68 -11.67 -6.81
C MET A 12 -13.73 -11.59 -8.34
N GLU A 13 -14.92 -11.66 -8.93
CA GLU A 13 -15.10 -11.64 -10.39
C GLU A 13 -14.74 -10.26 -10.97
N PRO A 14 -13.77 -10.15 -11.90
CA PRO A 14 -13.32 -8.87 -12.42
C PRO A 14 -14.42 -8.01 -13.09
N ASP A 15 -15.42 -8.62 -13.72
CA ASP A 15 -16.55 -7.90 -14.32
C ASP A 15 -17.45 -7.25 -13.25
N ILE A 16 -17.73 -7.96 -12.17
CA ILE A 16 -18.51 -7.41 -11.05
C ILE A 16 -17.68 -6.33 -10.32
N ILE A 17 -16.38 -6.55 -10.15
CA ILE A 17 -15.48 -5.53 -9.60
C ILE A 17 -15.49 -4.27 -10.47
N ALA A 18 -15.41 -4.42 -11.80
CA ALA A 18 -15.51 -3.32 -12.74
C ALA A 18 -16.85 -2.60 -12.60
N HIS A 19 -17.95 -3.33 -12.51
CA HIS A 19 -19.28 -2.77 -12.30
C HIS A 19 -19.36 -1.96 -11.01
N VAL A 20 -18.84 -2.47 -9.89
CA VAL A 20 -18.89 -1.81 -8.58
C VAL A 20 -18.00 -0.56 -8.52
N LEU A 21 -16.81 -0.64 -9.10
CA LEU A 21 -15.80 0.42 -9.00
C LEU A 21 -15.89 1.45 -10.14
N ALA A 22 -16.58 1.15 -11.24
CA ALA A 22 -16.70 2.06 -12.38
C ALA A 22 -17.35 3.39 -11.98
N HIS A 23 -16.89 4.48 -12.60
CA HIS A 23 -17.43 5.82 -12.38
C HIS A 23 -18.95 5.90 -12.59
N SER A 24 -19.49 5.12 -13.53
CA SER A 24 -20.91 5.12 -13.86
C SER A 24 -21.80 4.61 -12.71
N ASN A 25 -21.31 3.69 -11.89
CA ASN A 25 -22.14 3.01 -10.88
C ASN A 25 -21.62 3.22 -9.45
N ALA A 26 -20.43 3.81 -9.27
CA ALA A 26 -19.80 3.97 -7.96
C ALA A 26 -20.63 4.75 -6.93
N GLN A 27 -21.62 5.53 -7.37
CA GLN A 27 -22.54 6.23 -6.46
C GLN A 27 -23.57 5.28 -5.81
N ASP A 28 -23.91 4.16 -6.47
CA ASP A 28 -24.84 3.17 -5.95
C ASP A 28 -24.23 2.31 -4.84
N PHE A 29 -22.89 2.25 -4.79
CA PHE A 29 -22.12 1.47 -3.82
C PHE A 29 -21.56 2.39 -2.74
N ILE A 30 -22.33 2.73 -1.71
CA ILE A 30 -21.88 3.61 -0.62
C ILE A 30 -21.00 2.89 0.42
N ARG A 31 -20.01 3.59 0.97
CA ARG A 31 -19.30 3.15 2.18
C ARG A 31 -20.21 3.40 3.38
N THR A 32 -20.70 2.35 4.02
CA THR A 32 -21.55 2.49 5.21
C THR A 32 -20.72 2.93 6.42
N SER A 33 -21.32 3.68 7.34
CA SER A 33 -20.67 4.10 8.60
C SER A 33 -20.53 2.96 9.60
N ASP A 34 -21.37 1.93 9.47
CA ASP A 34 -21.40 0.73 10.29
C ASP A 34 -20.67 -0.44 9.62
N ASN A 35 -19.41 -0.20 9.24
CA ASN A 35 -18.57 -1.27 8.70
C ASN A 35 -18.01 -2.18 9.80
N GLY A 36 -18.38 -2.02 11.09
CA GLY A 36 -17.78 -2.77 12.20
C GLY A 36 -16.37 -2.31 12.58
N VAL A 37 -15.88 -1.19 12.06
CA VAL A 37 -14.59 -0.59 12.43
C VAL A 37 -14.79 0.89 12.73
N SER A 38 -14.50 1.30 13.95
CA SER A 38 -14.63 2.69 14.38
C SER A 38 -13.44 3.55 13.95
N LEU A 39 -13.10 3.53 12.65
CA LEU A 39 -12.10 4.46 12.07
C LEU A 39 -12.47 5.92 12.34
N LYS A 40 -13.76 6.20 12.51
CA LYS A 40 -14.27 7.53 12.87
C LYS A 40 -13.60 8.12 14.12
N HIS A 41 -13.20 7.31 15.11
CA HIS A 41 -12.52 7.82 16.30
C HIS A 41 -11.07 8.23 16.04
N LEU A 42 -10.46 7.68 14.98
CA LEU A 42 -9.06 7.96 14.65
C LEU A 42 -8.92 9.06 13.59
N ILE A 43 -9.70 8.97 12.51
CA ILE A 43 -9.59 9.86 11.34
C ILE A 43 -10.79 10.80 11.18
N GLY A 44 -11.69 10.84 12.17
CA GLY A 44 -12.92 11.63 12.13
C GLY A 44 -13.98 11.06 11.18
N GLU A 45 -15.17 11.66 11.16
CA GLU A 45 -16.26 11.26 10.25
C GLU A 45 -16.19 11.98 8.90
N ARG A 46 -15.61 13.17 8.86
CA ARG A 46 -15.51 14.02 7.66
C ARG A 46 -14.13 13.91 7.01
N ASN A 47 -13.77 12.70 6.58
CA ASN A 47 -12.52 12.44 5.85
C ASN A 47 -12.77 11.72 4.53
N LEU A 48 -11.78 11.75 3.63
CA LEU A 48 -11.87 11.17 2.28
C LEU A 48 -12.19 9.67 2.25
N VAL A 49 -11.78 8.92 3.26
CA VAL A 49 -11.98 7.46 3.33
C VAL A 49 -13.41 7.13 3.79
N MET A 50 -14.04 7.99 4.57
CA MET A 50 -15.35 7.73 5.18
C MET A 50 -16.51 8.41 4.46
N THR A 51 -16.28 9.48 3.70
CA THR A 51 -17.35 10.22 3.01
C THR A 51 -17.76 9.58 1.68
N ASN A 52 -18.98 9.90 1.23
CA ASN A 52 -19.55 9.50 -0.06
C ASN A 52 -20.13 10.75 -0.78
N GLY A 53 -20.49 10.59 -2.06
CA GLY A 53 -21.14 11.62 -2.88
C GLY A 53 -20.43 12.99 -2.84
N LEU A 54 -21.21 14.06 -2.73
CA LEU A 54 -20.71 15.45 -2.74
C LEU A 54 -19.60 15.72 -1.70
N TYR A 55 -19.67 15.10 -0.52
CA TYR A 55 -18.64 15.29 0.51
C TYR A 55 -17.31 14.62 0.13
N HIS A 56 -17.38 13.45 -0.50
CA HIS A 56 -16.19 12.77 -1.02
C HIS A 56 -15.58 13.57 -2.19
N ASP A 57 -16.42 14.04 -3.11
CA ASP A 57 -15.99 14.78 -4.28
C ASP A 57 -15.34 16.11 -3.89
N ARG A 58 -15.91 16.81 -2.91
CA ARG A 58 -15.30 18.02 -2.33
C ARG A 58 -13.95 17.72 -1.67
N ALA A 59 -13.85 16.64 -0.89
CA ALA A 59 -12.58 16.24 -0.29
C ALA A 59 -11.51 15.92 -1.35
N ARG A 60 -11.88 15.25 -2.44
CA ARG A 60 -11.00 15.02 -3.60
C ARG A 60 -10.56 16.31 -4.25
N GLN A 61 -11.49 17.24 -4.50
CA GLN A 61 -11.17 18.52 -5.11
C GLN A 61 -10.15 19.31 -4.28
N MET A 62 -10.23 19.22 -2.95
CA MET A 62 -9.29 19.87 -2.04
C MET A 62 -7.92 19.14 -1.99
N LEU A 63 -7.91 17.81 -2.00
CA LEU A 63 -6.68 17.03 -1.77
C LEU A 63 -5.93 16.66 -3.05
N ASN A 64 -6.60 16.45 -4.18
CA ASN A 64 -5.99 15.99 -5.43
C ASN A 64 -4.84 16.89 -5.89
N PRO A 65 -4.93 18.24 -5.79
CA PRO A 65 -3.83 19.11 -6.19
C PRO A 65 -2.51 18.77 -5.49
N ALA A 66 -2.53 18.47 -4.18
CA ALA A 66 -1.31 18.17 -3.42
C ALA A 66 -0.58 16.91 -3.91
N PHE A 67 -1.31 15.94 -4.46
CA PHE A 67 -0.76 14.69 -5.00
C PHE A 67 -0.66 14.67 -6.53
N HIS A 68 -0.86 15.82 -7.18
CA HIS A 68 -0.59 15.96 -8.60
C HIS A 68 0.90 15.75 -8.88
N PHE A 69 1.23 15.19 -10.04
CA PHE A 69 2.60 14.78 -10.37
C PHE A 69 3.63 15.90 -10.19
N ASP A 70 3.30 17.14 -10.56
CA ASP A 70 4.22 18.28 -10.41
C ASP A 70 4.51 18.64 -8.96
N ASN A 71 3.55 18.44 -8.06
CA ASN A 71 3.75 18.64 -6.63
C ASN A 71 4.48 17.47 -5.98
N VAL A 72 4.29 16.24 -6.48
CA VAL A 72 5.08 15.08 -6.04
C VAL A 72 6.56 15.27 -6.39
N LYS A 73 6.89 15.89 -7.53
CA LYS A 73 8.29 16.15 -7.91
C LYS A 73 9.05 16.97 -6.87
N SER A 74 8.41 17.96 -6.24
CA SER A 74 9.07 18.78 -5.22
C SER A 74 9.41 17.99 -3.95
N MET A 75 8.72 16.87 -3.71
CA MET A 75 8.94 15.98 -2.56
C MET A 75 10.09 14.97 -2.76
N ILE A 76 10.55 14.78 -4.00
CA ILE A 76 11.57 13.77 -4.35
C ILE A 76 12.88 13.98 -3.58
N SER A 77 13.30 15.23 -3.40
CA SER A 77 14.53 15.53 -2.64
C SER A 77 14.40 15.02 -1.19
N THR A 78 13.28 15.29 -0.54
CA THR A 78 12.99 14.79 0.81
C THR A 78 12.94 13.27 0.86
N MET A 79 12.28 12.61 -0.12
CA MET A 79 12.25 11.15 -0.22
C MET A 79 13.66 10.57 -0.33
N ASN A 80 14.50 11.13 -1.20
CA ASN A 80 15.89 10.71 -1.37
C ASN A 80 16.69 10.87 -0.08
N ASN A 81 16.61 12.04 0.56
CA ASN A 81 17.38 12.34 1.77
C ASN A 81 16.99 11.42 2.93
N GLN A 82 15.68 11.20 3.14
CA GLN A 82 15.21 10.29 4.19
C GLN A 82 15.57 8.84 3.88
N THR A 83 15.45 8.41 2.62
CA THR A 83 15.86 7.05 2.21
C THR A 83 17.35 6.83 2.45
N ALA A 84 18.20 7.75 2.01
CA ALA A 84 19.64 7.66 2.19
C ALA A 84 20.02 7.58 3.67
N ARG A 85 19.45 8.47 4.51
CA ARG A 85 19.67 8.50 5.96
C ARG A 85 19.29 7.18 6.63
N ILE A 86 18.12 6.64 6.33
CA ILE A 86 17.66 5.39 6.93
C ILE A 86 18.54 4.22 6.48
N ILE A 87 18.96 4.18 5.21
CA ILE A 87 19.91 3.15 4.73
C ILE A 87 21.25 3.25 5.49
N ASP A 88 21.75 4.46 5.76
CA ASP A 88 22.96 4.64 6.58
C ASP A 88 22.77 4.09 7.99
N GLU A 89 21.60 4.34 8.61
CA GLU A 89 21.23 3.78 9.91
C GLU A 89 21.15 2.25 9.87
N LEU A 90 20.64 1.64 8.79
CA LEU A 90 20.60 0.17 8.63
C LEU A 90 22.01 -0.44 8.68
N PHE A 91 22.99 0.17 8.01
CA PHE A 91 24.38 -0.31 8.06
C PHE A 91 24.97 -0.24 9.46
N VAL A 92 24.67 0.82 10.21
CA VAL A 92 25.11 0.96 11.61
C VAL A 92 24.45 -0.10 12.50
N LEU A 93 23.14 -0.33 12.34
CA LEU A 93 22.39 -1.30 13.13
C LEU A 93 22.80 -2.76 12.83
N SER A 94 22.93 -3.09 11.55
CA SER A 94 23.39 -4.40 11.09
C SER A 94 24.82 -4.64 11.52
N ASN A 95 25.70 -3.64 11.43
CA ASN A 95 27.15 -3.74 11.63
C ASN A 95 27.83 -4.90 10.86
N GLY A 96 27.15 -5.46 9.85
CA GLY A 96 27.53 -6.65 9.10
C GLY A 96 27.36 -7.98 9.85
N LYS A 97 26.82 -7.98 11.08
CA LYS A 97 26.69 -9.20 11.90
C LYS A 97 25.29 -9.41 12.48
N ASN A 98 24.54 -8.35 12.73
CA ASN A 98 23.25 -8.40 13.40
C ASN A 98 22.11 -8.51 12.39
N PHE A 99 21.26 -9.52 12.54
CA PHE A 99 19.99 -9.57 11.81
C PHE A 99 18.99 -8.56 12.39
N ILE A 100 18.65 -7.56 11.58
CA ILE A 100 17.68 -6.50 11.87
C ILE A 100 16.34 -6.82 11.22
N ASP A 101 15.24 -6.41 11.87
CA ASP A 101 13.89 -6.59 11.31
C ASP A 101 13.58 -5.48 10.30
N LEU A 102 13.85 -5.75 9.02
CA LEU A 102 13.62 -4.84 7.90
C LEU A 102 12.16 -4.41 7.79
N GLN A 103 11.20 -5.23 8.26
CA GLN A 103 9.79 -4.85 8.23
C GLN A 103 9.53 -3.59 9.07
N ASN A 104 10.12 -3.52 10.27
CA ASN A 104 9.98 -2.36 11.15
C ASN A 104 10.70 -1.13 10.58
N GLU A 105 11.87 -1.33 9.99
CA GLU A 105 12.66 -0.24 9.43
C GLU A 105 12.05 0.34 8.15
N PHE A 106 11.47 -0.48 7.27
CA PHE A 106 10.75 0.02 6.10
C PHE A 106 9.43 0.71 6.48
N GLN A 107 8.74 0.25 7.53
CA GLN A 107 7.59 0.98 8.09
C GLN A 107 8.00 2.34 8.65
N ARG A 108 9.14 2.40 9.33
CA ARG A 108 9.70 3.66 9.86
C ARG A 108 10.08 4.61 8.72
N LEU A 109 10.81 4.12 7.71
CA LEU A 109 11.20 4.88 6.53
C LEU A 109 10.00 5.50 5.81
N THR A 110 9.00 4.68 5.47
CA THR A 110 7.81 5.15 4.74
C THR A 110 7.00 6.15 5.57
N LEU A 111 6.88 5.94 6.88
CA LEU A 111 6.24 6.91 7.77
C LEU A 111 7.03 8.23 7.85
N THR A 112 8.36 8.17 7.95
CA THR A 112 9.23 9.36 7.98
C THR A 112 9.13 10.13 6.67
N ILE A 113 9.18 9.46 5.52
CA ILE A 113 8.98 10.09 4.21
C ILE A 113 7.61 10.77 4.15
N LEU A 114 6.54 10.03 4.47
CA LEU A 114 5.18 10.57 4.44
C LEU A 114 5.07 11.83 5.32
N VAL A 115 5.54 11.77 6.56
CA VAL A 115 5.44 12.91 7.48
C VAL A 115 6.27 14.10 6.99
N SER A 116 7.51 13.88 6.58
CA SER A 116 8.40 14.95 6.14
C SER A 116 7.98 15.60 4.83
N THR A 117 7.32 14.86 3.95
CA THR A 117 6.81 15.38 2.68
C THR A 117 5.45 16.06 2.81
N VAL A 118 4.52 15.48 3.58
CA VAL A 118 3.12 15.96 3.67
C VAL A 118 2.96 17.07 4.70
N PHE A 119 3.64 16.97 5.84
CA PHE A 119 3.52 17.95 6.93
C PHE A 119 4.71 18.91 7.03
N GLY A 120 5.78 18.66 6.27
CA GLY A 120 7.00 19.48 6.31
C GLY A 120 7.77 19.36 7.62
N THR A 121 7.54 18.31 8.42
CA THR A 121 8.16 18.12 9.74
C THR A 121 9.11 16.92 9.76
N ASN A 122 10.21 17.04 10.50
CA ASN A 122 11.08 15.90 10.77
C ASN A 122 10.48 15.06 11.91
N PHE A 123 10.23 13.78 11.64
CA PHE A 123 9.67 12.84 12.62
C PHE A 123 10.80 12.24 13.46
N GLU A 124 11.29 12.97 14.47
CA GLU A 124 12.31 12.42 15.38
C GLU A 124 11.77 12.02 16.76
N THR A 125 10.53 12.35 17.13
CA THR A 125 10.03 12.08 18.50
C THR A 125 8.52 11.96 18.61
N THR A 126 7.91 10.86 18.12
CA THR A 126 6.54 10.54 18.56
C THR A 126 6.29 9.04 18.68
N VAL A 127 6.77 8.49 19.80
CA VAL A 127 6.60 7.09 20.23
C VAL A 127 5.13 6.68 20.37
N ASN A 128 4.18 7.63 20.42
CA ASN A 128 2.79 7.37 20.79
C ASN A 128 1.81 7.15 19.62
N VAL A 129 2.20 7.41 18.36
CA VAL A 129 1.27 7.26 17.21
C VAL A 129 1.12 5.80 16.78
N LYS A 130 2.19 5.00 16.92
CA LYS A 130 2.25 3.60 16.44
C LYS A 130 1.29 2.67 17.19
N GLU A 131 1.07 2.93 18.47
CA GLU A 131 0.24 2.08 19.35
C GLU A 131 -1.27 2.36 19.16
N ILE A 132 -1.65 3.64 19.05
CA ILE A 132 -3.02 4.07 18.78
C ILE A 132 -3.46 3.64 17.37
N ALA A 133 -2.55 3.70 16.39
CA ALA A 133 -2.84 3.29 15.02
C ALA A 133 -2.83 1.77 14.78
N SER A 134 -2.41 0.93 15.74
CA SER A 134 -2.39 -0.53 15.53
C SER A 134 -3.64 -1.25 16.04
N LYS A 135 -4.33 -0.71 17.05
CA LYS A 135 -5.48 -1.38 17.70
C LYS A 135 -6.84 -1.12 17.02
N GLY A 136 -6.99 -0.03 16.25
CA GLY A 136 -8.28 0.40 15.69
C GLY A 136 -8.71 -0.17 14.33
N PHE A 137 -7.93 -1.08 13.72
CA PHE A 137 -7.96 -1.27 12.25
C PHE A 137 -8.33 -2.67 11.72
N THR A 138 -8.71 -3.62 12.56
CA THR A 138 -8.48 -5.06 12.26
C THR A 138 -9.57 -5.78 11.47
N GLU A 139 -10.76 -5.23 11.17
CA GLU A 139 -11.85 -6.10 10.65
C GLU A 139 -12.41 -5.78 9.26
N VAL A 140 -12.29 -4.55 8.75
CA VAL A 140 -12.85 -4.15 7.44
C VAL A 140 -11.80 -4.15 6.35
N LEU A 141 -10.60 -3.73 6.72
CA LEU A 141 -9.50 -3.63 5.78
C LEU A 141 -8.98 -5.01 5.40
N ASP A 142 -9.09 -5.99 6.30
CA ASP A 142 -8.73 -7.38 6.06
C ASP A 142 -9.53 -8.00 4.90
N ALA A 143 -10.81 -7.69 4.74
CA ALA A 143 -11.62 -8.19 3.61
C ALA A 143 -11.23 -7.54 2.27
N VAL A 144 -10.94 -6.24 2.28
CA VAL A 144 -10.46 -5.51 1.09
C VAL A 144 -9.08 -6.02 0.68
N GLN A 145 -8.17 -6.20 1.65
CA GLN A 145 -6.83 -6.71 1.41
C GLN A 145 -6.87 -8.17 0.99
N TYR A 146 -7.75 -8.98 1.59
CA TYR A 146 -7.96 -10.37 1.16
C TYR A 146 -8.42 -10.44 -0.31
N ARG A 147 -9.42 -9.63 -0.72
CA ARG A 147 -9.85 -9.55 -2.12
C ARG A 147 -8.67 -9.22 -3.04
N THR A 148 -7.93 -8.16 -2.74
CA THR A 148 -6.77 -7.75 -3.56
C THR A 148 -5.72 -8.85 -3.61
N TYR A 149 -5.40 -9.46 -2.48
CA TYR A 149 -4.42 -10.55 -2.38
C TYR A 149 -4.82 -11.76 -3.22
N ALA A 150 -6.07 -12.20 -3.11
CA ALA A 150 -6.58 -13.35 -3.84
C ALA A 150 -6.70 -13.05 -5.35
N LEU A 151 -7.20 -11.87 -5.73
CA LEU A 151 -7.38 -11.47 -7.13
C LEU A 151 -6.05 -11.37 -7.88
N HIS A 152 -5.00 -10.88 -7.22
CA HIS A 152 -3.67 -10.74 -7.83
C HIS A 152 -2.90 -12.07 -7.89
N ARG A 153 -3.46 -13.14 -7.32
CA ARG A 153 -2.90 -14.50 -7.29
C ARG A 153 -3.83 -15.55 -7.91
N ASP A 154 -4.93 -15.12 -8.50
CA ASP A 154 -5.87 -15.98 -9.18
C ASP A 154 -5.21 -16.64 -10.39
N ALA A 155 -5.22 -17.98 -10.44
CA ALA A 155 -4.58 -18.73 -11.51
C ALA A 155 -5.32 -18.59 -12.85
N ASP A 156 -6.61 -18.26 -12.84
CA ASP A 156 -7.40 -18.05 -14.05
C ASP A 156 -7.11 -16.68 -14.68
N LEU A 157 -6.68 -15.70 -13.88
CA LEU A 157 -6.31 -14.36 -14.33
C LEU A 157 -4.81 -14.20 -14.58
N TRP A 158 -3.98 -15.03 -13.97
CA TRP A 158 -2.53 -14.89 -13.95
C TRP A 158 -1.79 -16.21 -14.20
N SER A 159 -1.05 -16.29 -15.30
CA SER A 159 -0.08 -17.37 -15.49
C SER A 159 0.98 -17.34 -14.39
N ARG A 160 1.34 -18.51 -13.83
CA ARG A 160 2.32 -18.63 -12.75
C ARG A 160 2.01 -17.67 -11.59
N SER A 161 0.75 -17.65 -11.15
CA SER A 161 0.20 -16.65 -10.23
C SER A 161 0.88 -16.58 -8.86
N LEU A 162 1.60 -17.64 -8.48
CA LEU A 162 2.33 -17.74 -7.21
C LEU A 162 3.83 -17.42 -7.35
N GLU A 163 4.33 -17.20 -8.57
CA GLU A 163 5.74 -16.85 -8.82
C GLU A 163 5.94 -15.34 -8.89
N PHE A 164 7.12 -14.87 -8.44
CA PHE A 164 7.58 -13.53 -8.74
C PHE A 164 8.08 -13.45 -10.19
N ASP A 165 7.16 -13.14 -11.11
CA ASP A 165 7.46 -12.98 -12.52
C ASP A 165 7.30 -11.51 -12.94
N TYR A 166 8.41 -10.78 -12.96
CA TYR A 166 8.46 -9.38 -13.39
C TYR A 166 8.27 -9.23 -14.91
N THR A 167 8.51 -10.28 -15.69
CA THR A 167 8.47 -10.24 -17.15
C THR A 167 7.08 -10.00 -17.71
N ARG A 168 6.02 -10.35 -16.94
CA ARG A 168 4.60 -10.07 -17.29
C ARG A 168 4.30 -8.59 -17.53
N TRP A 169 5.14 -7.69 -17.03
CA TRP A 169 4.99 -6.25 -17.19
C TRP A 169 5.90 -5.66 -18.26
N MET A 170 6.92 -6.40 -18.69
CA MET A 170 7.90 -5.94 -19.65
C MET A 170 7.32 -5.95 -21.07
N ARG A 171 7.74 -4.98 -21.87
CA ARG A 171 7.48 -5.01 -23.31
C ARG A 171 8.28 -6.14 -23.93
N HIS A 172 7.69 -6.83 -24.91
CA HIS A 172 8.41 -7.84 -25.67
C HIS A 172 9.65 -7.19 -26.34
N PRO A 173 10.86 -7.77 -26.18
CA PRO A 173 12.11 -7.10 -26.54
C PRO A 173 12.22 -6.78 -28.04
N ILE A 174 11.58 -7.58 -28.90
CA ILE A 174 11.63 -7.39 -30.35
C ILE A 174 10.47 -6.51 -30.85
N THR A 175 9.26 -6.73 -30.35
CA THR A 175 8.05 -6.10 -30.91
C THR A 175 7.62 -4.85 -30.14
N GLY A 176 8.17 -4.62 -28.94
CA GLY A 176 7.80 -3.50 -28.07
C GLY A 176 6.38 -3.58 -27.49
N ILE A 177 5.61 -4.62 -27.82
CA ILE A 177 4.23 -4.80 -27.38
C ILE A 177 4.21 -5.19 -25.90
N LYS A 178 3.36 -4.51 -25.12
CA LYS A 178 3.12 -4.86 -23.73
C LYS A 178 2.15 -6.06 -23.66
N PRO A 179 2.40 -7.07 -22.81
CA PRO A 179 1.45 -8.14 -22.55
C PRO A 179 0.07 -7.58 -22.17
N LYS A 180 -0.97 -8.13 -22.79
CA LYS A 180 -2.36 -7.79 -22.47
C LYS A 180 -2.75 -8.51 -21.17
N LEU A 181 -3.34 -7.78 -20.24
CA LEU A 181 -3.92 -8.38 -19.03
C LEU A 181 -5.17 -9.19 -19.39
N ALA A 182 -5.43 -10.26 -18.65
CA ALA A 182 -6.66 -11.05 -18.79
C ALA A 182 -7.92 -10.17 -18.64
N HIS A 183 -7.88 -9.22 -17.70
CA HIS A 183 -8.95 -8.24 -17.51
C HIS A 183 -8.41 -6.90 -16.97
N PRO A 184 -8.95 -5.72 -17.37
CA PRO A 184 -8.48 -4.42 -16.88
C PRO A 184 -8.55 -4.24 -15.35
N TYR A 185 -9.45 -4.95 -14.69
CA TYR A 185 -9.65 -4.92 -13.23
C TYR A 185 -9.00 -6.12 -12.50
N CYS A 186 -8.17 -6.94 -13.15
CA CYS A 186 -7.46 -8.03 -12.45
C CYS A 186 -6.28 -7.53 -11.59
N TYR A 187 -5.81 -6.30 -11.82
CA TYR A 187 -4.71 -5.67 -11.06
C TYR A 187 -5.12 -4.31 -10.50
N LEU A 188 -5.25 -4.25 -9.18
CA LEU A 188 -5.83 -3.12 -8.43
C LEU A 188 -4.98 -2.70 -7.20
N PRO A 189 -3.66 -2.49 -7.34
CA PRO A 189 -2.79 -2.16 -6.21
C PRO A 189 -3.18 -0.84 -5.51
N PHE A 190 -3.86 0.05 -6.22
CA PHE A 190 -4.32 1.35 -5.73
C PHE A 190 -5.85 1.52 -5.89
N GLY A 191 -6.58 0.40 -6.03
CA GLY A 191 -8.00 0.43 -6.38
C GLY A 191 -8.26 1.00 -7.78
N ALA A 192 -9.52 1.34 -8.06
CA ALA A 192 -9.97 1.89 -9.33
C ALA A 192 -11.17 2.84 -9.13
N GLY A 193 -11.54 3.54 -10.20
CA GLY A 193 -12.70 4.43 -10.21
C GLY A 193 -12.52 5.73 -9.43
N PRO A 194 -13.61 6.42 -9.09
CA PRO A 194 -13.57 7.73 -8.42
C PRO A 194 -13.01 7.65 -6.99
N ARG A 195 -12.87 6.43 -6.46
CA ARG A 195 -12.44 6.13 -5.09
C ARG A 195 -11.04 5.50 -5.01
N ASN A 196 -10.28 5.51 -6.09
CA ASN A 196 -8.89 5.00 -6.16
C ASN A 196 -7.92 5.71 -5.19
N CYS A 197 -6.71 5.21 -4.98
CA CYS A 197 -5.75 5.90 -4.12
C CYS A 197 -5.33 7.25 -4.72
N ILE A 198 -5.53 8.32 -3.97
CA ILE A 198 -5.12 9.68 -4.35
C ILE A 198 -3.59 9.83 -4.41
N ALA A 199 -2.87 9.09 -3.56
CA ALA A 199 -1.42 9.16 -3.43
C ALA A 199 -0.69 8.09 -4.29
N GLN A 200 -1.33 7.53 -5.32
CA GLN A 200 -0.73 6.49 -6.15
C GLN A 200 0.62 6.90 -6.76
N ASN A 201 0.71 8.11 -7.33
CA ASN A 201 1.94 8.58 -7.94
C ASN A 201 3.05 8.82 -6.90
N PHE A 202 2.70 9.38 -5.74
CA PHE A 202 3.60 9.55 -4.61
C PHE A 202 4.20 8.20 -4.19
N ALA A 203 3.36 7.20 -3.92
CA ALA A 203 3.79 5.89 -3.45
C ALA A 203 4.65 5.15 -4.49
N LEU A 204 4.35 5.29 -5.78
CA LEU A 204 5.17 4.69 -6.85
C LEU A 204 6.53 5.36 -7.00
N VAL A 205 6.62 6.68 -6.79
CA VAL A 205 7.91 7.39 -6.80
C VAL A 205 8.74 7.00 -5.58
N GLU A 206 8.14 7.02 -4.39
CA GLU A 206 8.75 6.57 -3.14
C GLU A 206 9.30 5.15 -3.26
N ALA A 207 8.48 4.19 -3.70
CA ALA A 207 8.90 2.79 -3.84
C ALA A 207 10.06 2.62 -4.84
N LYS A 208 10.09 3.39 -5.93
CA LYS A 208 11.19 3.36 -6.90
C LYS A 208 12.48 3.91 -6.31
N ILE A 209 12.41 5.00 -5.55
CA ILE A 209 13.57 5.61 -4.88
C ILE A 209 14.16 4.61 -3.89
N ILE A 210 13.31 4.05 -3.01
CA ILE A 210 13.72 3.08 -2.00
C ILE A 210 14.36 1.86 -2.68
N LEU A 211 13.67 1.25 -3.65
CA LEU A 211 14.19 0.07 -4.34
C LEU A 211 15.51 0.35 -5.07
N ALA A 212 15.63 1.49 -5.77
CA ALA A 212 16.85 1.84 -6.49
C ALA A 212 18.04 2.01 -5.53
N MET A 213 17.84 2.68 -4.38
CA MET A 213 18.91 2.84 -3.39
C MET A 213 19.27 1.53 -2.70
N LEU A 214 18.27 0.68 -2.39
CA LEU A 214 18.53 -0.64 -1.81
C LEU A 214 19.37 -1.51 -2.75
N VAL A 215 18.99 -1.62 -4.03
CA VAL A 215 19.73 -2.43 -5.02
C VAL A 215 21.14 -1.89 -5.28
N GLN A 216 21.35 -0.58 -5.18
CA GLN A 216 22.67 0.03 -5.41
C GLN A 216 23.62 -0.09 -4.21
N ARG A 217 23.08 -0.18 -2.99
CA ARG A 217 23.87 0.00 -1.76
C ARG A 217 23.91 -1.24 -0.88
N CYS A 218 22.87 -2.06 -0.90
CA CYS A 218 22.69 -3.16 0.04
C CYS A 218 22.89 -4.52 -0.65
N ASP A 219 23.53 -5.44 0.07
CA ASP A 219 23.55 -6.86 -0.24
C ASP A 219 22.97 -7.59 0.98
N PHE A 220 21.75 -8.11 0.86
CA PHE A 220 21.00 -8.62 2.00
C PHE A 220 21.25 -10.10 2.23
N GLU A 221 21.67 -10.46 3.44
CA GLU A 221 21.67 -11.86 3.89
C GLU A 221 20.47 -12.10 4.82
N MET A 222 19.56 -12.99 4.42
CA MET A 222 18.37 -13.33 5.20
C MET A 222 18.74 -14.21 6.40
N GLU A 223 18.14 -13.95 7.58
CA GLU A 223 18.30 -14.80 8.76
C GLU A 223 17.93 -16.27 8.44
N PRO A 224 18.86 -17.23 8.63
CA PRO A 224 18.61 -18.63 8.33
C PRO A 224 17.44 -19.20 9.13
N GLY A 225 16.57 -19.98 8.47
CA GLY A 225 15.46 -20.67 9.13
C GLY A 225 14.28 -19.78 9.54
N GLN A 226 14.32 -18.47 9.25
CA GLN A 226 13.17 -17.60 9.52
C GLN A 226 11.94 -18.03 8.72
N LYS A 227 10.75 -17.87 9.31
CA LYS A 227 9.47 -18.19 8.65
C LYS A 227 8.83 -16.91 8.13
N ILE A 228 8.65 -16.82 6.81
CA ILE A 228 7.94 -15.71 6.17
C ILE A 228 6.51 -16.16 5.89
N ILE A 229 5.58 -15.79 6.77
CA ILE A 229 4.16 -16.14 6.65
C ILE A 229 3.34 -14.85 6.46
N PRO A 230 2.58 -14.70 5.37
CA PRO A 230 1.69 -13.56 5.19
C PRO A 230 0.66 -13.45 6.33
N ASP A 231 0.63 -12.29 6.99
CA ASP A 231 -0.42 -11.83 7.90
C ASP A 231 -1.16 -10.69 7.19
N ILE A 232 -2.30 -11.03 6.57
CA ILE A 232 -3.12 -10.10 5.78
C ILE A 232 -4.03 -9.37 6.75
N ARG A 233 -3.67 -8.12 7.08
CA ARG A 233 -4.52 -7.22 7.86
C ARG A 233 -4.91 -5.99 7.04
N LEU A 234 -4.94 -4.80 7.64
CA LEU A 234 -4.99 -3.52 6.92
C LEU A 234 -3.89 -3.39 5.86
N THR A 235 -2.68 -3.84 6.20
CA THR A 235 -1.58 -4.06 5.28
C THR A 235 -1.12 -5.50 5.43
N MET A 236 -0.59 -6.07 4.35
CA MET A 236 0.05 -7.38 4.41
C MET A 236 1.45 -7.22 5.03
N ARG A 237 1.75 -8.07 6.00
CA ARG A 237 3.07 -8.13 6.66
C ARG A 237 3.51 -9.58 6.83
N SER A 238 4.77 -9.80 7.20
CA SER A 238 5.22 -11.09 7.71
C SER A 238 4.81 -11.23 9.17
N LYS A 239 4.16 -12.35 9.51
CA LYS A 239 3.69 -12.69 10.86
C LYS A 239 4.81 -12.61 11.92
N TYR A 240 6.03 -12.94 11.52
CA TYR A 240 7.20 -13.00 12.42
C TYR A 240 8.27 -11.93 12.09
N GLY A 241 7.93 -10.91 11.30
CA GLY A 241 8.89 -9.94 10.80
C GLY A 241 9.70 -10.45 9.61
N LEU A 242 10.64 -9.63 9.13
CA LEU A 242 11.52 -9.95 8.01
C LEU A 242 12.94 -9.59 8.41
N ARG A 243 13.73 -10.60 8.80
CA ARG A 243 15.04 -10.36 9.41
C ARG A 243 16.16 -10.57 8.39
N ALA A 244 17.01 -9.57 8.23
CA ALA A 244 18.17 -9.62 7.35
C ALA A 244 19.34 -8.83 7.97
N LYS A 245 20.56 -9.06 7.51
CA LYS A 245 21.73 -8.24 7.86
C LYS A 245 22.34 -7.63 6.60
#